data_AF-K5WZG0-F1
#
_entry.id   AF-K5WZG0-F1
#
_cell.length_a   1.000
_cell.length_b   1.000
_cell.length_c   1.000
_cell.angle_alpha   90.00
_cell.angle_beta   90.00
_cell.angle_gamma   90.00
#
_symmetry.space_group_name_H-M   'P 1'
#
loop_
_entity.id
_entity.type
_entity.pdbx_description
1 polymer ?
#
loop_
_entity_poly.entity_id
_entity_poly.type
_entity_poly.pdbx_seq_one_letter_code
_entity_poly.pdbx_strand_id
1 'polypeptide(L)'
;MSMATSLIDHGKSFEEVRIDDYIQAYRTTAQPPKPVPELPSGDKERSSLGLPPLFKPISEHDPVLAGRPKENPLSSRIALNNGVGVGRVGTGTGTTTGTGITGSSEIGAVARRVSDPGNLPEFQDFKNVKVAGETFLTISCSEQYSTFSPEELRFYSYKNKDKLRGSESENLESITAKPDFSQHSFEELRVVYMLAGKELTSAQIIAAMQGNTHTPLS
;
A
#
# COMPACT_ATOMS: atom_id res chain seq x y z
N MET A 1 39.28 -0.34 8.38
CA MET A 1 37.99 -1.07 8.28
C MET A 1 37.56 -1.00 6.83
N SER A 2 37.52 -2.15 6.16
CA SER A 2 37.19 -2.25 4.73
C SER A 2 35.68 -2.15 4.57
N MET A 3 35.18 -1.06 3.99
CA MET A 3 33.81 -1.02 3.48
C MET A 3 33.77 -2.01 2.33
N ALA A 4 33.18 -3.18 2.57
CA ALA A 4 32.90 -4.16 1.55
C ALA A 4 32.18 -3.43 0.41
N THR A 5 32.86 -3.35 -0.71
CA THR A 5 32.30 -2.97 -1.99
C THR A 5 31.18 -3.96 -2.21
N SER A 6 29.94 -3.59 -1.89
CA SER A 6 28.80 -4.42 -2.26
C SER A 6 28.88 -4.49 -3.78
N LEU A 7 29.20 -5.67 -4.29
CA LEU A 7 28.98 -5.99 -5.68
C LEU A 7 27.50 -5.66 -5.89
N ILE A 8 27.23 -4.56 -6.58
CA ILE A 8 25.91 -4.26 -7.10
C ILE A 8 25.66 -5.37 -8.11
N ASP A 9 25.07 -6.46 -7.64
CA ASP A 9 24.62 -7.54 -8.50
C ASP A 9 23.47 -6.94 -9.33
N HIS A 10 23.78 -6.59 -10.58
CA HIS A 10 22.92 -5.79 -11.45
C HIS A 10 21.56 -6.44 -11.78
N GLY A 11 21.28 -7.63 -11.24
CA GLY A 11 19.99 -8.32 -11.36
C GLY A 11 19.05 -8.17 -10.16
N LYS A 12 19.51 -7.67 -9.01
CA LYS A 12 18.66 -7.56 -7.81
C LYS A 12 17.90 -6.24 -7.75
N SER A 13 16.64 -6.29 -7.34
CA SER A 13 15.86 -5.08 -7.06
C SER A 13 16.38 -4.39 -5.79
N PHE A 14 16.05 -3.10 -5.62
CA PHE A 14 16.41 -2.35 -4.40
C PHE A 14 15.84 -3.00 -3.13
N GLU A 15 14.62 -3.55 -3.24
CA GLU A 15 13.93 -4.25 -2.16
C GLU A 15 14.66 -5.55 -1.79
N GLU A 16 15.14 -6.31 -2.77
CA GLU A 16 15.90 -7.55 -2.53
C GLU A 16 17.23 -7.27 -1.82
N VAL A 17 17.97 -6.26 -2.27
CA VAL A 17 19.20 -5.82 -1.60
C VAL A 17 18.92 -5.39 -0.16
N ARG A 18 17.81 -4.67 0.06
CA ARG A 18 17.40 -4.27 1.41
C ARG A 18 17.03 -5.49 2.27
N ILE A 19 16.35 -6.50 1.73
CA ILE A 19 16.02 -7.73 2.47
C ILE A 19 17.30 -8.48 2.88
N ASP A 20 18.27 -8.59 1.98
CA ASP A 20 19.56 -9.23 2.27
C ASP A 20 20.29 -8.51 3.42
N ASP A 21 20.32 -7.18 3.40
CA ASP A 21 20.90 -6.37 4.48
C ASP A 21 20.20 -6.62 5.83
N TYR A 22 18.86 -6.74 5.82
CA TYR A 22 18.09 -7.07 7.03
C TYR A 22 18.46 -8.44 7.58
N ILE A 23 18.50 -9.48 6.72
CA ILE A 23 18.86 -10.84 7.13
C ILE A 23 20.27 -10.85 7.72
N GLN A 24 21.21 -10.16 7.08
CA GLN A 24 22.59 -10.07 7.53
C GLN A 24 22.71 -9.35 8.89
N ALA A 25 21.97 -8.28 9.12
CA ALA A 25 21.96 -7.56 10.40
C ALA A 25 21.40 -8.43 11.54
N TYR A 26 20.30 -9.16 11.30
CA TYR A 26 19.74 -10.07 12.29
C TYR A 26 20.70 -11.21 12.64
N ARG A 27 21.39 -11.78 11.65
CA ARG A 27 22.39 -12.83 11.88
C ARG A 27 23.57 -12.35 12.72
N THR A 28 23.97 -11.09 12.58
CA THR A 28 25.19 -10.56 13.20
C THR A 28 24.94 -9.89 14.54
N THR A 29 23.83 -9.19 14.70
CA THR A 29 23.54 -8.35 15.89
C THR A 29 22.31 -8.80 16.67
N ALA A 30 21.55 -9.78 16.17
CA ALA A 30 20.22 -10.13 16.67
C ALA A 30 19.22 -8.96 16.73
N GLN A 31 19.49 -7.89 15.98
CA GLN A 31 18.66 -6.69 15.88
C GLN A 31 18.51 -6.29 14.41
N PRO A 32 17.40 -5.61 14.04
CA PRO A 32 17.27 -5.05 12.70
C PRO A 32 18.36 -3.99 12.43
N PRO A 33 18.69 -3.72 11.15
CA PRO A 33 19.57 -2.61 10.80
C PRO A 33 19.10 -1.31 11.45
N LYS A 34 20.03 -0.54 12.04
CA LYS A 34 19.69 0.75 12.62
C LYS A 34 19.12 1.67 11.51
N PRO A 35 18.08 2.47 11.81
CA PRO A 35 17.58 3.46 10.87
C PRO A 35 18.72 4.34 10.39
N VAL A 36 18.66 4.72 9.11
CA VAL A 36 19.62 5.65 8.53
C VAL A 36 19.57 6.95 9.34
N PRO A 37 20.71 7.46 9.85
CA PRO A 37 20.74 8.69 10.62
C PRO A 37 20.16 9.87 9.82
N GLU A 38 19.32 10.69 10.44
CA GLU A 38 18.73 11.88 9.81
C GLU A 38 19.74 13.01 9.61
N LEU A 39 20.81 13.03 10.42
CA LEU A 39 21.89 14.01 10.33
C LEU A 39 23.17 13.33 9.81
N PRO A 40 23.91 13.97 8.90
CA PRO A 40 23.62 15.27 8.28
C PRO A 40 22.48 15.19 7.26
N SER A 41 21.76 16.31 7.08
CA SER A 41 20.63 16.41 6.14
C SER A 41 21.04 16.80 4.72
N GLY A 42 22.25 17.33 4.54
CA GLY A 42 22.76 17.75 3.24
C GLY A 42 23.30 16.57 2.40
N ASP A 43 22.83 16.42 1.17
CA ASP A 43 23.20 15.30 0.28
C ASP A 43 24.72 15.15 0.10
N LYS A 44 25.45 16.27 0.02
CA LYS A 44 26.91 16.28 -0.14
C LYS A 44 27.63 15.71 1.09
N GLU A 45 27.19 16.11 2.28
CA GLU A 45 27.75 15.62 3.54
C GLU A 45 27.43 14.13 3.73
N ARG A 46 26.21 13.72 3.40
CA ARG A 46 25.79 12.31 3.43
C ARG A 46 26.61 11.45 2.48
N SER A 47 26.79 11.91 1.25
CA SER A 47 27.63 11.23 0.26
C SER A 47 29.07 11.08 0.75
N SER A 48 29.63 12.10 1.43
CA SER A 48 30.97 12.01 2.01
C SER A 48 31.11 10.99 3.16
N LEU A 49 30.00 10.67 3.84
CA LEU A 49 29.92 9.65 4.89
C LEU A 49 29.49 8.27 4.35
N GLY A 50 29.26 8.14 3.03
CA GLY A 50 28.71 6.92 2.44
C GLY A 50 27.25 6.65 2.84
N LEU A 51 26.53 7.66 3.30
CA LEU A 51 25.11 7.57 3.65
C LEU A 51 24.23 7.80 2.41
N PRO A 52 23.12 7.06 2.24
CA PRO A 52 22.18 7.29 1.14
C PRO A 52 21.50 8.66 1.27
N PRO A 53 21.10 9.30 0.15
CA PRO A 53 20.37 10.57 0.20
C PRO A 53 19.06 10.43 0.98
N LEU A 54 18.66 11.48 1.70
CA LEU A 54 17.36 11.48 2.38
C LEU A 54 16.23 11.62 1.36
N PHE A 55 15.09 11.01 1.68
CA PHE A 55 13.85 11.28 0.95
C PHE A 55 13.49 12.76 1.10
N LYS A 56 13.51 13.49 -0.01
CA LYS A 56 13.03 14.87 -0.07
C LYS A 56 11.63 14.85 -0.66
N PRO A 57 10.65 15.52 -0.02
CA PRO A 57 9.37 15.76 -0.65
C PRO A 57 9.60 16.37 -2.03
N ILE A 58 8.92 15.83 -3.04
CA ILE A 58 8.99 16.37 -4.40
C ILE A 58 8.41 17.77 -4.34
N SER A 59 9.24 18.80 -4.48
CA SER A 59 8.75 20.17 -4.64
C SER A 59 8.15 20.33 -6.04
N GLU A 60 7.05 21.05 -6.18
CA GLU A 60 6.42 21.35 -7.48
C GLU A 60 7.38 22.00 -8.49
N HIS A 61 8.49 22.56 -8.00
CA HIS A 61 9.55 23.20 -8.79
C HIS A 61 10.75 22.29 -9.11
N ASP A 62 10.66 20.97 -8.89
CA ASP A 62 11.77 20.08 -9.20
C ASP A 62 12.05 20.08 -10.73
N PRO A 63 13.24 20.53 -11.17
CA PRO A 63 13.58 20.62 -12.59
C PRO A 63 13.53 19.26 -13.31
N VAL A 64 13.66 18.15 -12.56
CA VAL A 64 13.53 16.79 -13.12
C VAL A 64 12.10 16.52 -13.62
N LEU A 65 11.08 17.11 -12.98
CA LEU A 65 9.70 17.09 -13.45
C LEU A 65 9.43 18.18 -14.49
N ALA A 66 10.11 19.33 -14.41
CA ALA A 66 9.92 20.44 -15.34
C ALA A 66 10.31 20.09 -16.80
N GLY A 67 11.17 19.08 -17.00
CA GLY A 67 11.56 18.57 -18.31
C GLY A 67 10.64 17.48 -18.88
N ARG A 68 9.71 16.91 -18.09
CA ARG A 68 8.69 16.02 -18.67
C ARG A 68 7.65 16.88 -19.37
N PRO A 69 7.34 16.65 -20.66
CA PRO A 69 6.24 17.33 -21.30
C PRO A 69 5.00 17.14 -20.44
N LYS A 70 4.29 18.23 -20.11
CA LYS A 70 2.99 18.15 -19.43
C LYS A 70 2.05 17.42 -20.37
N GLU A 71 1.97 16.11 -20.24
CA GLU A 71 1.06 15.30 -21.03
C GLU A 71 -0.33 15.71 -20.58
N ASN A 72 -1.00 16.51 -21.41
CA ASN A 72 -2.38 16.88 -21.18
C ASN A 72 -3.16 15.57 -21.02
N PRO A 73 -3.80 15.30 -19.87
CA PRO A 73 -4.54 14.05 -19.64
C PRO A 73 -5.76 13.87 -20.58
N LEU A 74 -5.98 14.83 -21.48
CA LEU A 74 -7.03 14.84 -22.50
C LEU A 74 -6.55 14.41 -23.90
N SER A 75 -5.24 14.25 -24.15
CA SER A 75 -4.73 13.92 -25.50
C SER A 75 -4.56 12.44 -25.82
N SER A 76 -4.71 11.54 -24.84
CA SER A 76 -4.68 10.08 -25.05
C SER A 76 -6.07 9.49 -25.39
N ARG A 77 -6.90 10.24 -26.16
CA ARG A 77 -8.00 9.62 -26.92
C ARG A 77 -7.45 9.12 -28.25
N ILE A 78 -6.88 7.92 -28.21
CA ILE A 78 -6.59 7.15 -29.42
C ILE A 78 -7.90 7.01 -30.21
N ALA A 79 -7.88 7.58 -31.41
CA ALA A 79 -8.89 7.40 -32.42
C ALA A 79 -8.89 5.94 -32.88
N LEU A 80 -9.80 5.14 -32.35
CA LEU A 80 -10.25 3.91 -33.01
C LEU A 80 -11.51 4.25 -33.79
N ASN A 81 -11.24 4.60 -35.06
CA ASN A 81 -12.21 4.71 -36.11
C ASN A 81 -12.66 3.28 -36.49
N ASN A 82 -13.94 2.94 -36.32
CA ASN A 82 -14.60 1.86 -37.04
C ASN A 82 -16.13 2.04 -36.99
N GLY A 83 -16.65 2.68 -38.05
CA GLY A 83 -17.74 2.19 -38.88
C GLY A 83 -19.04 1.62 -38.29
N VAL A 84 -20.14 2.26 -38.72
CA VAL A 84 -21.42 1.67 -39.18
C VAL A 84 -22.42 1.26 -38.08
N GLY A 85 -23.53 2.00 -38.02
CA GLY A 85 -24.73 1.59 -37.28
C GLY A 85 -25.88 2.59 -37.42
N VAL A 86 -26.73 2.35 -38.42
CA VAL A 86 -27.93 3.12 -38.78
C VAL A 86 -29.05 2.93 -37.75
N GLY A 87 -29.69 4.03 -37.36
CA GLY A 87 -31.13 4.12 -37.08
C GLY A 87 -31.62 3.76 -35.67
N ARG A 88 -32.38 4.66 -35.04
CA ARG A 88 -33.86 4.66 -35.09
C ARG A 88 -34.43 5.65 -34.05
N VAL A 89 -35.27 6.56 -34.52
CA VAL A 89 -36.08 7.49 -33.71
C VAL A 89 -37.21 6.70 -33.05
N GLY A 90 -37.38 6.89 -31.74
CA GLY A 90 -38.49 6.36 -30.97
C GLY A 90 -38.89 7.34 -29.87
N THR A 91 -39.90 8.16 -30.15
CA THR A 91 -40.65 8.94 -29.16
C THR A 91 -41.58 8.01 -28.40
N GLY A 92 -41.39 7.89 -27.08
CA GLY A 92 -42.27 7.13 -26.19
C GLY A 92 -42.42 7.83 -24.85
N THR A 93 -43.54 8.53 -24.68
CA THR A 93 -44.08 8.97 -23.40
C THR A 93 -44.63 7.77 -22.65
N GLY A 94 -44.06 7.45 -21.48
CA GLY A 94 -44.53 6.40 -20.59
C GLY A 94 -44.44 6.84 -19.13
N THR A 95 -45.60 7.05 -18.53
CA THR A 95 -45.79 7.34 -17.11
C THR A 95 -45.81 6.00 -16.36
N THR A 96 -44.81 5.74 -15.52
CA THR A 96 -44.83 4.59 -14.59
C THR A 96 -44.37 5.03 -13.21
N THR A 97 -45.34 5.09 -12.30
CA THR A 97 -45.18 5.19 -10.85
C THR A 97 -44.58 3.88 -10.34
N GLY A 98 -43.38 3.92 -9.75
CA GLY A 98 -42.69 2.74 -9.23
C GLY A 98 -41.64 3.11 -8.19
N THR A 99 -41.75 2.46 -7.03
CA THR A 99 -41.11 2.67 -5.73
C THR A 99 -39.58 2.76 -5.77
N GLY A 100 -39.05 3.70 -4.99
CA GLY A 100 -37.65 4.12 -4.97
C GLY A 100 -36.64 3.06 -4.54
N ILE A 101 -35.73 2.77 -5.45
CA ILE A 101 -34.38 2.27 -5.16
C ILE A 101 -33.47 3.42 -5.60
N THR A 102 -32.82 4.08 -4.64
CA THR A 102 -31.86 5.16 -4.87
C THR A 102 -30.58 4.61 -5.51
N GLY A 103 -30.62 4.38 -6.82
CA GLY A 103 -29.42 4.30 -7.64
C GLY A 103 -28.91 5.73 -7.87
N SER A 104 -27.88 6.12 -7.13
CA SER A 104 -27.17 7.38 -7.33
C SER A 104 -26.40 7.33 -8.65
N SER A 105 -27.03 7.85 -9.69
CA SER A 105 -26.37 8.22 -10.93
C SER A 105 -25.50 9.46 -10.67
N GLU A 106 -24.27 9.27 -10.21
CA GLU A 106 -23.32 10.35 -9.95
C GLU A 106 -22.70 10.88 -11.25
N ILE A 107 -23.36 11.88 -11.82
CA ILE A 107 -22.73 12.79 -12.78
C ILE A 107 -21.87 13.77 -11.97
N GLY A 108 -20.57 13.46 -11.85
CA GLY A 108 -19.48 14.44 -11.79
C GLY A 108 -19.46 15.45 -10.62
N ALA A 109 -19.96 15.13 -9.43
CA ALA A 109 -19.64 15.91 -8.25
C ALA A 109 -18.18 15.62 -7.87
N VAL A 110 -17.31 16.63 -7.91
CA VAL A 110 -15.94 16.52 -7.36
C VAL A 110 -16.10 16.18 -5.88
N ALA A 111 -15.83 14.93 -5.53
CA ALA A 111 -16.00 14.47 -4.17
C ALA A 111 -15.10 15.30 -3.25
N ARG A 112 -15.70 15.96 -2.25
CA ARG A 112 -14.96 16.83 -1.34
C ARG A 112 -13.93 16.00 -0.58
N ARG A 113 -12.71 16.54 -0.42
CA ARG A 113 -11.70 15.95 0.45
C ARG A 113 -12.26 15.82 1.86
N VAL A 114 -12.08 14.64 2.45
CA VAL A 114 -12.54 14.34 3.81
C VAL A 114 -11.41 14.74 4.75
N SER A 115 -11.61 15.80 5.53
CA SER A 115 -10.62 16.24 6.54
C SER A 115 -10.97 15.75 7.94
N ASP A 116 -12.26 15.55 8.20
CA ASP A 116 -12.77 15.15 9.50
C ASP A 116 -12.90 13.62 9.57
N PRO A 117 -12.20 12.94 10.50
CA PRO A 117 -12.25 11.49 10.64
C PRO A 117 -13.64 10.95 10.99
N GLY A 118 -14.56 11.78 11.51
CA GLY A 118 -15.95 11.39 11.73
C GLY A 118 -16.73 11.10 10.43
N ASN A 119 -16.24 11.59 9.29
CA ASN A 119 -16.85 11.39 7.97
C ASN A 119 -16.14 10.28 7.15
N LEU A 120 -15.19 9.56 7.74
CA LEU A 120 -14.57 8.41 7.08
C LEU A 120 -15.60 7.29 6.90
N PRO A 121 -15.52 6.53 5.80
CA PRO A 121 -16.38 5.38 5.59
C PRO A 121 -16.16 4.37 6.71
N GLU A 122 -17.24 3.72 7.12
CA GLU A 122 -17.26 2.80 8.25
C GLU A 122 -16.33 1.58 8.04
N PHE A 123 -16.21 1.15 6.79
CA PHE A 123 -15.26 0.14 6.36
C PHE A 123 -14.38 0.70 5.22
N GLN A 124 -13.18 0.16 5.12
CA GLN A 124 -12.29 0.45 4.00
C GLN A 124 -12.87 -0.18 2.75
N ASP A 125 -13.68 0.57 2.00
CA ASP A 125 -14.24 0.12 0.73
C ASP A 125 -13.17 0.25 -0.35
N PHE A 126 -12.70 -0.90 -0.86
CA PHE A 126 -11.79 -0.96 -1.99
C PHE A 126 -12.55 -0.65 -3.29
N LYS A 127 -12.89 0.62 -3.48
CA LYS A 127 -13.40 1.09 -4.76
C LYS A 127 -12.25 1.06 -5.74
N ASN A 128 -12.44 0.35 -6.86
CA ASN A 128 -11.53 0.40 -8.00
C ASN A 128 -11.61 1.80 -8.62
N VAL A 129 -10.88 2.75 -8.06
CA VAL A 129 -10.79 4.10 -8.59
C VAL A 129 -9.80 4.07 -9.74
N LYS A 130 -10.29 4.43 -10.93
CA LYS A 130 -9.45 4.60 -12.11
C LYS A 130 -9.11 6.06 -12.29
N VAL A 131 -7.83 6.42 -12.15
CA VAL A 131 -7.32 7.77 -12.44
C VAL A 131 -6.33 7.65 -13.60
N ALA A 132 -6.55 8.40 -14.67
CA ALA A 132 -5.70 8.36 -15.87
C ALA A 132 -5.51 6.96 -16.50
N GLY A 133 -6.45 6.02 -16.29
CA GLY A 133 -6.37 4.66 -16.80
C GLY A 133 -5.68 3.65 -15.87
N GLU A 134 -5.05 4.12 -14.79
CA GLU A 134 -4.47 3.28 -13.75
C GLU A 134 -5.52 2.96 -12.68
N THR A 135 -5.51 1.72 -12.16
CA THR A 135 -6.42 1.30 -11.08
C THR A 135 -5.65 1.23 -9.78
N PHE A 136 -6.07 2.00 -8.79
CA PHE A 136 -5.43 2.03 -7.48
C PHE A 136 -6.17 1.08 -6.53
N LEU A 137 -5.41 0.20 -5.86
CA LEU A 137 -5.93 -0.75 -4.88
C LEU A 137 -5.86 -0.20 -3.45
N THR A 138 -5.39 1.03 -3.25
CA THR A 138 -5.24 1.63 -1.93
C THR A 138 -6.13 2.87 -1.82
N ILE A 139 -6.97 2.91 -0.78
CA ILE A 139 -7.91 4.01 -0.51
C ILE A 139 -7.22 5.38 -0.34
N SER A 140 -5.99 5.40 0.19
CA SER A 140 -5.19 6.63 0.34
C SER A 140 -4.73 7.24 -0.99
N CYS A 141 -4.76 6.46 -2.08
CA CYS A 141 -4.50 6.98 -3.42
C CYS A 141 -5.71 7.74 -3.99
N SER A 142 -6.89 7.64 -3.39
CA SER A 142 -8.03 8.44 -3.80
C SER A 142 -7.90 9.87 -3.28
N GLU A 143 -8.31 10.86 -4.08
CA GLU A 143 -8.24 12.27 -3.69
C GLU A 143 -9.09 12.58 -2.44
N GLN A 144 -10.15 11.81 -2.19
CA GLN A 144 -11.02 11.99 -1.02
C GLN A 144 -10.29 11.73 0.30
N TYR A 145 -9.36 10.77 0.33
CA TYR A 145 -8.67 10.31 1.53
C TYR A 145 -7.16 10.59 1.49
N SER A 146 -6.68 11.38 0.54
CA SER A 146 -5.26 11.68 0.36
C SER A 146 -4.65 12.46 1.54
N THR A 147 -5.47 12.98 2.45
CA THR A 147 -5.06 13.67 3.68
C THR A 147 -4.76 12.73 4.83
N PHE A 148 -5.07 11.44 4.70
CA PHE A 148 -4.81 10.43 5.72
C PHE A 148 -3.75 9.44 5.24
N SER A 149 -2.87 9.06 6.15
CA SER A 149 -1.98 7.91 5.97
C SER A 149 -2.75 6.58 6.01
N PRO A 150 -2.22 5.50 5.40
CA PRO A 150 -2.81 4.17 5.51
C PRO A 150 -3.03 3.71 6.96
N GLU A 151 -2.11 4.06 7.86
CA GLU A 151 -2.17 3.74 9.29
C GLU A 151 -3.28 4.51 10.01
N GLU A 152 -3.50 5.78 9.68
CA GLU A 152 -4.60 6.58 10.23
C GLU A 152 -5.96 6.01 9.79
N LEU A 153 -6.10 5.67 8.51
CA LEU A 153 -7.33 5.05 7.99
C LEU A 153 -7.62 3.72 8.70
N ARG A 154 -6.59 2.89 8.91
CA ARG A 154 -6.71 1.65 9.69
C ARG A 154 -7.10 1.94 11.14
N PHE A 155 -6.45 2.89 11.80
CA PHE A 155 -6.77 3.29 13.18
C PHE A 155 -8.22 3.73 13.33
N TYR A 156 -8.71 4.59 12.45
CA TYR A 156 -10.10 5.06 12.50
C TYR A 156 -11.09 3.94 12.20
N SER A 157 -10.77 3.01 11.31
CA SER A 157 -11.61 1.82 11.07
C SER A 157 -11.75 0.98 12.35
N TYR A 158 -10.66 0.76 13.11
CA TYR A 158 -10.72 0.01 14.37
C TYR A 158 -11.46 0.76 15.47
N LYS A 159 -11.23 2.07 15.57
CA LYS A 159 -11.91 2.92 16.54
C LYS A 159 -13.42 2.97 16.32
N ASN A 160 -13.87 2.93 15.06
CA ASN A 160 -15.28 2.96 14.70
C ASN A 160 -15.97 1.59 14.83
N LYS A 161 -15.22 0.48 14.68
CA LYS A 161 -15.74 -0.91 14.81
C LYS A 161 -16.25 -1.27 16.20
N ASP A 162 -15.89 -0.53 17.25
CA ASP A 162 -16.46 -0.74 18.59
C ASP A 162 -17.99 -0.50 18.61
N LYS A 163 -18.55 0.16 17.57
CA LYS A 163 -20.00 0.35 17.39
C LYS A 163 -20.73 -0.81 16.68
N LEU A 164 -20.00 -1.75 16.06
CA LEU A 164 -20.57 -2.79 15.18
C LEU A 164 -20.38 -4.23 15.70
N ARG A 165 -20.03 -4.37 16.98
CA ARG A 165 -19.64 -5.63 17.64
C ARG A 165 -20.80 -6.65 17.83
N GLY A 166 -21.58 -6.90 16.78
CA GLY A 166 -22.78 -7.74 16.80
C GLY A 166 -23.02 -8.62 15.56
N SER A 167 -22.15 -8.64 14.55
CA SER A 167 -22.25 -9.60 13.44
C SER A 167 -21.05 -10.57 13.48
N GLU A 168 -21.30 -11.84 13.77
CA GLU A 168 -20.27 -12.86 14.04
C GLU A 168 -19.39 -13.27 12.84
N SER A 169 -19.52 -12.62 11.68
CA SER A 169 -18.68 -12.88 10.51
C SER A 169 -17.83 -11.66 10.14
N GLU A 170 -16.97 -11.21 11.05
CA GLU A 170 -15.90 -10.30 10.65
C GLU A 170 -14.93 -11.04 9.73
N ASN A 171 -15.09 -10.84 8.42
CA ASN A 171 -14.12 -11.28 7.43
C ASN A 171 -12.90 -10.34 7.53
N LEU A 172 -12.00 -10.64 8.46
CA LEU A 172 -10.78 -9.89 8.66
C LEU A 172 -9.90 -10.04 7.40
N GLU A 173 -9.82 -8.98 6.60
CA GLU A 173 -9.06 -8.95 5.34
C GLU A 173 -7.55 -9.07 5.55
N SER A 174 -7.08 -8.82 6.78
CA SER A 174 -5.68 -8.94 7.17
C SER A 174 -5.45 -10.21 7.99
N ILE A 175 -4.52 -11.07 7.55
CA ILE A 175 -4.09 -12.22 8.34
C ILE A 175 -3.50 -11.80 9.68
N THR A 176 -2.80 -10.66 9.77
CA THR A 176 -2.22 -10.14 11.02
C THR A 176 -3.28 -9.58 11.98
N ALA A 177 -4.49 -9.31 11.49
CA ALA A 177 -5.61 -8.92 12.35
C ALA A 177 -6.23 -10.14 13.09
N LYS A 178 -5.95 -11.37 12.64
CA LYS A 178 -6.36 -12.57 13.36
C LYS A 178 -5.48 -12.72 14.62
N PRO A 179 -6.08 -13.01 15.79
CA PRO A 179 -5.33 -13.11 17.05
C PRO A 179 -4.21 -14.14 16.99
N ASP A 180 -4.41 -15.23 16.25
CA ASP A 180 -3.44 -16.31 16.05
C ASP A 180 -2.15 -15.89 15.34
N PHE A 181 -2.14 -14.72 14.68
CA PHE A 181 -1.02 -14.19 13.91
C PHE A 181 -0.58 -12.79 14.38
N SER A 182 -1.20 -12.29 15.45
CA SER A 182 -1.03 -10.90 15.93
C SER A 182 0.37 -10.56 16.44
N GLN A 183 1.24 -11.55 16.65
CA GLN A 183 2.61 -11.36 17.15
C GLN A 183 3.65 -11.20 16.04
N HIS A 184 3.24 -11.24 14.77
CA HIS A 184 4.15 -11.15 13.63
C HIS A 184 3.66 -10.16 12.58
N SER A 185 4.61 -9.52 11.92
CA SER A 185 4.40 -8.71 10.71
C SER A 185 4.07 -9.59 9.50
N PHE A 186 3.55 -9.00 8.44
CA PHE A 186 3.24 -9.72 7.20
C PHE A 186 4.48 -10.34 6.56
N GLU A 187 5.60 -9.63 6.63
CA GLU A 187 6.88 -10.02 6.09
C GLU A 187 7.42 -11.25 6.83
N GLU A 188 7.31 -11.28 8.16
CA GLU A 188 7.69 -12.45 8.98
C GLU A 188 6.81 -13.66 8.63
N LEU A 189 5.49 -13.49 8.55
CA LEU A 189 4.58 -14.57 8.17
C LEU A 189 4.87 -15.10 6.76
N ARG A 190 5.19 -14.22 5.81
CA ARG A 190 5.57 -14.60 4.45
C ARG A 190 6.87 -15.40 4.42
N VAL A 191 7.89 -14.96 5.15
CA VAL A 191 9.18 -15.68 5.24
C VAL A 191 8.98 -17.05 5.86
N VAL A 192 8.21 -17.14 6.95
CA VAL A 192 7.87 -18.42 7.59
C VAL A 192 7.14 -19.34 6.62
N TYR A 193 6.18 -18.84 5.85
CA TYR A 193 5.45 -19.65 4.87
C TYR A 193 6.39 -20.22 3.79
N MET A 194 7.31 -19.41 3.27
CA MET A 194 8.30 -19.85 2.28
C MET A 194 9.23 -20.94 2.84
N LEU A 195 9.59 -20.86 4.12
CA LEU A 195 10.46 -21.83 4.78
C LEU A 195 9.72 -23.13 5.19
N ALA A 196 8.51 -23.00 5.72
CA ALA A 196 7.73 -24.13 6.24
C ALA A 196 6.87 -24.83 5.17
N GLY A 197 6.63 -24.18 4.03
CA GLY A 197 5.72 -24.65 2.98
C GLY A 197 4.25 -24.65 3.41
N LYS A 198 3.92 -24.01 4.53
CA LYS A 198 2.56 -23.91 5.08
C LYS A 198 2.43 -22.71 6.01
N GLU A 199 1.20 -22.25 6.22
CA GLU A 199 0.91 -21.22 7.23
C GLU A 199 1.15 -21.79 8.63
N LEU A 200 1.84 -21.02 9.47
CA LEU A 200 2.06 -21.33 10.88
C LEU A 200 1.50 -20.19 11.73
N THR A 201 0.86 -20.54 12.85
CA THR A 201 0.41 -19.54 13.83
C THR A 201 1.59 -18.94 14.58
N SER A 202 1.39 -17.77 15.22
CA SER A 202 2.41 -17.13 16.06
C SER A 202 2.98 -18.08 17.12
N ALA A 203 2.12 -18.89 17.76
CA ALA A 203 2.57 -19.86 18.75
C ALA A 203 3.50 -20.93 18.15
N GLN A 204 3.19 -21.41 16.94
CA GLN A 204 4.01 -22.39 16.23
C GLN A 204 5.35 -21.80 15.77
N ILE A 205 5.35 -20.56 15.30
CA ILE A 205 6.56 -19.84 14.89
C ILE A 205 7.50 -19.67 16.09
N ILE A 206 6.98 -19.18 17.21
CA ILE A 206 7.75 -19.01 18.45
C ILE A 206 8.30 -20.36 18.93
N ALA A 207 7.47 -21.42 18.93
CA ALA A 207 7.92 -22.76 19.32
C ALA A 207 9.02 -23.31 18.40
N ALA A 208 8.90 -23.10 17.08
CA ALA A 208 9.91 -23.53 16.11
C ALA A 208 11.24 -22.76 16.30
N MET A 209 11.17 -21.47 16.62
CA MET A 209 12.36 -20.66 16.91
C MET A 209 13.04 -21.09 18.22
N GLN A 210 12.26 -21.46 19.24
CA GLN A 210 12.77 -21.94 20.52
C GLN A 210 13.33 -23.38 20.44
N GLY A 211 12.75 -24.24 19.60
CA GLY A 211 13.18 -25.63 19.44
C GLY A 211 14.56 -25.80 18.78
N ASN A 212 15.06 -24.77 18.09
CA ASN A 212 16.32 -24.82 17.37
C ASN A 212 17.57 -24.54 18.24
N THR A 213 17.42 -24.30 19.55
CA THR A 213 18.52 -23.83 20.40
C THR A 213 19.36 -24.92 21.07
N HIS A 214 19.14 -26.22 20.83
CA HIS A 214 19.96 -27.24 21.53
C HIS A 214 20.01 -28.60 20.84
N THR A 215 20.78 -28.71 19.76
CA THR A 215 21.43 -29.99 19.43
C THR A 215 22.94 -29.75 19.53
N PRO A 216 23.58 -30.06 20.67
CA PRO A 216 25.03 -30.06 20.73
C PRO A 216 25.54 -31.11 19.74
N LEU A 217 26.37 -30.69 18.79
CA LEU A 217 27.11 -31.59 17.92
C LEU A 217 27.99 -32.46 18.84
N SER A 218 27.61 -33.72 19.00
CA SER A 218 28.40 -34.76 19.67
C SER A 218 29.51 -35.26 18.76
#